data_AF-A0A2E7R6V3-F1
#
_entry.id   AF-A0A2E7R6V3-F1
#
_cell.length_a   1.000
_cell.length_b   1.000
_cell.length_c   1.000
_cell.angle_alpha   90.00
_cell.angle_beta   90.00
_cell.angle_gamma   90.00
#
_symmetry.space_group_name_H-M   'P 1'
#
loop_
_entity.id
_entity.type
_entity.pdbx_description
1 polymer ?
#
loop_
_entity_poly.entity_id
_entity_poly.type
_entity_poly.pdbx_seq_one_letter_code
_entity_poly.pdbx_strand_id
1 'polypeptide(L)'
;ALTNLLFAVLYWSGKSEWLFAVAVICDDITAAFATVAFVAFISLLVDRTYTATQYALLASVGTAGRTTLASSSGALVDWLNGDWGTFFVMTTVMVIPSLICLWFIRHKLKIGVQ
;
A
#
# COMPACT_ATOMS: atom_id res chain seq x y z
N ALA A 1 -3.43 5.36 -2.58
CA ALA A 1 -3.84 6.76 -2.33
C ALA A 1 -5.14 7.08 -3.07
N LEU A 2 -5.18 7.00 -4.40
CA LEU A 2 -6.39 7.27 -5.17
C LEU A 2 -7.56 6.30 -4.84
N THR A 3 -7.26 5.02 -4.63
CA THR A 3 -8.27 4.00 -4.27
C THR A 3 -8.85 4.24 -2.88
N ASN A 4 -8.00 4.54 -1.88
CA ASN A 4 -8.48 4.98 -0.55
C ASN A 4 -9.34 6.25 -0.63
N LEU A 5 -8.98 7.24 -1.47
CA LEU A 5 -9.80 8.42 -1.67
C LEU A 5 -11.17 8.07 -2.29
N LEU A 6 -11.21 7.12 -3.23
CA LEU A 6 -12.47 6.61 -3.81
C LEU A 6 -13.35 5.94 -2.74
N PHE A 7 -12.78 5.18 -1.81
CA PHE A 7 -13.52 4.61 -0.69
C PHE A 7 -14.03 5.66 0.30
N ALA A 8 -13.26 6.73 0.56
CA ALA A 8 -13.73 7.87 1.36
C ALA A 8 -14.91 8.60 0.68
N VAL A 9 -14.84 8.81 -0.64
CA VAL A 9 -15.92 9.42 -1.42
C VAL A 9 -17.16 8.51 -1.44
N LEU A 10 -16.98 7.19 -1.52
CA LEU A 10 -18.08 6.23 -1.46
C LEU A 10 -18.84 6.31 -0.12
N TYR A 11 -18.15 6.51 1.01
CA TYR A 11 -18.79 6.69 2.31
C TYR A 11 -19.74 7.90 2.33
N TRP A 12 -19.37 9.01 1.69
CA TRP A 12 -20.22 10.22 1.61
C TRP A 12 -21.24 10.20 0.46
N SER A 13 -21.00 9.42 -0.60
CA SER A 13 -21.86 9.39 -1.80
C SER A 13 -23.10 8.49 -1.68
N GLY A 14 -23.31 7.81 -0.55
CA GLY A 14 -24.42 6.86 -0.35
C GLY A 14 -24.22 5.52 -1.07
N LYS A 15 -25.15 4.56 -0.88
CA LYS A 15 -25.10 3.19 -1.47
C LYS A 15 -25.17 3.26 -3.00
N SER A 16 -24.03 3.41 -3.66
CA SER A 16 -23.87 3.29 -5.11
C SER A 16 -23.06 2.03 -5.43
N GLU A 17 -23.74 0.99 -5.87
CA GLU A 17 -23.12 -0.31 -6.21
C GLU A 17 -22.13 -0.17 -7.37
N TRP A 18 -22.39 0.75 -8.30
CA TRP A 18 -21.50 1.01 -9.43
C TRP A 18 -20.18 1.65 -9.00
N LEU A 19 -20.23 2.65 -8.11
CA LEU A 19 -19.03 3.31 -7.60
C LEU A 19 -18.19 2.36 -6.76
N PHE A 20 -18.85 1.49 -5.98
CA PHE A 20 -18.18 0.43 -5.22
C PHE A 20 -17.47 -0.56 -6.14
N ALA A 21 -18.14 -1.05 -7.19
CA ALA A 21 -17.55 -2.00 -8.14
C ALA A 21 -16.29 -1.44 -8.81
N VAL A 22 -16.33 -0.18 -9.28
CA VAL A 22 -15.16 0.48 -9.87
C VAL A 22 -14.05 0.66 -8.85
N ALA A 23 -14.36 1.09 -7.63
CA ALA A 23 -13.36 1.28 -6.57
C ALA A 23 -12.63 -0.03 -6.23
N VAL A 24 -13.36 -1.14 -6.08
CA VAL A 24 -12.79 -2.46 -5.79
C VAL A 24 -11.91 -2.95 -6.93
N ILE A 25 -12.38 -2.87 -8.19
CA ILE A 25 -11.59 -3.30 -9.35
C ILE A 25 -10.28 -2.49 -9.44
N CYS A 26 -10.35 -1.17 -9.27
CA CYS A 26 -9.16 -0.33 -9.27
C CYS A 26 -8.21 -0.67 -8.11
N ASP A 27 -8.74 -0.98 -6.93
CA ASP A 27 -7.94 -1.36 -5.77
C ASP A 27 -7.25 -2.70 -5.96
N ASP A 28 -7.95 -3.72 -6.44
CA ASP A 28 -7.38 -5.04 -6.71
C ASP A 28 -6.25 -4.98 -7.75
N ILE A 29 -6.43 -4.22 -8.83
CA ILE A 29 -5.38 -4.00 -9.83
C ILE A 29 -4.17 -3.30 -9.21
N THR A 30 -4.42 -2.29 -8.38
CA THR A 30 -3.35 -1.53 -7.70
C THR A 30 -2.60 -2.42 -6.70
N ALA A 31 -3.30 -3.28 -5.95
CA ALA A 31 -2.73 -4.20 -4.99
C ALA A 31 -1.88 -5.29 -5.68
N ALA A 32 -2.35 -5.83 -6.80
CA ALA A 32 -1.59 -6.76 -7.62
C ALA A 32 -0.30 -6.10 -8.15
N PHE A 33 -0.40 -4.89 -8.71
CA PHE A 33 0.76 -4.14 -9.19
C PHE A 33 1.75 -3.83 -8.06
N ALA A 34 1.26 -3.42 -6.88
CA ALA A 34 2.10 -3.14 -5.72
C ALA A 34 2.88 -4.38 -5.25
N THR A 35 2.26 -5.57 -5.31
CA THR A 35 2.92 -6.82 -4.96
C THR A 35 4.05 -7.16 -5.94
N VAL A 36 3.81 -7.04 -7.25
CA VAL A 36 4.83 -7.26 -8.28
C VAL A 36 5.98 -6.26 -8.15
N ALA A 37 5.67 -4.98 -7.97
CA ALA A 37 6.66 -3.94 -7.77
C ALA A 37 7.48 -4.16 -6.48
N PHE A 38 6.85 -4.63 -5.41
CA PHE A 38 7.52 -4.94 -4.15
C PHE A 38 8.51 -6.10 -4.29
N VAL A 39 8.12 -7.18 -4.97
CA VAL A 39 9.02 -8.31 -5.26
C VAL A 39 10.22 -7.83 -6.09
N ALA A 40 9.99 -7.07 -7.16
CA ALA A 40 11.06 -6.51 -7.99
C ALA A 40 11.98 -5.58 -7.19
N PHE A 41 11.43 -4.77 -6.29
CA PHE A 41 12.21 -3.90 -5.42
C PHE A 41 13.13 -4.70 -4.48
N ILE A 42 12.63 -5.75 -3.82
CA ILE A 42 13.47 -6.61 -2.99
C ILE A 42 14.56 -7.27 -3.85
N SER A 43 14.23 -7.76 -5.05
CA SER A 43 15.21 -8.34 -5.96
C SER A 43 16.34 -7.38 -6.35
N LEU A 44 16.09 -6.07 -6.38
CA LEU A 44 17.12 -5.04 -6.61
C LEU A 44 17.98 -4.77 -5.37
N LEU A 45 17.47 -5.01 -4.17
CA LEU A 45 18.18 -4.78 -2.90
C LEU A 45 19.04 -5.97 -2.46
N VAL A 46 18.73 -7.16 -2.97
CA VAL A 46 19.35 -8.42 -2.55
C VAL A 46 20.58 -8.72 -3.39
N ASP A 47 21.70 -9.01 -2.72
CA ASP A 47 22.96 -9.35 -3.38
C ASP A 47 22.99 -10.82 -3.84
N ARG A 48 23.60 -11.11 -4.99
CA ARG A 48 23.61 -12.45 -5.64
C ARG A 48 24.26 -13.53 -4.77
N THR A 49 25.09 -13.16 -3.80
CA THR A 49 25.84 -14.09 -2.94
C THR A 49 25.06 -14.60 -1.72
N TYR A 50 24.08 -13.84 -1.20
CA TYR A 50 23.27 -14.21 -0.02
C TYR A 50 21.77 -14.02 -0.25
N THR A 51 21.30 -14.41 -1.44
CA THR A 51 19.98 -14.05 -1.96
C THR A 51 18.80 -14.50 -1.10
N ALA A 52 18.82 -15.76 -0.65
CA ALA A 52 17.66 -16.36 0.01
C ALA A 52 17.32 -15.72 1.37
N THR A 53 18.32 -15.51 2.22
CA THR A 53 18.09 -15.00 3.59
C THR A 53 17.74 -13.51 3.59
N GLN A 54 18.44 -12.69 2.79
CA GLN A 54 18.15 -11.27 2.70
C GLN A 54 16.76 -11.01 2.09
N TYR A 55 16.40 -11.75 1.04
CA TYR A 55 15.08 -11.68 0.45
C TYR A 55 14.00 -12.07 1.46
N ALA A 56 14.18 -13.20 2.17
CA ALA A 56 13.21 -13.67 3.16
C ALA A 56 13.01 -12.67 4.30
N LEU A 57 14.08 -12.05 4.82
CA LEU A 57 13.99 -11.03 5.87
C LEU A 57 13.27 -9.78 5.38
N LEU A 58 13.63 -9.24 4.21
CA LEU A 58 12.99 -8.05 3.64
C LEU A 58 11.51 -8.29 3.30
N ALA A 59 11.19 -9.45 2.72
CA ALA A 59 9.82 -9.86 2.42
C ALA A 59 8.98 -10.06 3.69
N SER A 60 9.58 -10.64 4.74
CA SER A 60 8.94 -10.84 6.04
C SER A 60 8.62 -9.51 6.71
N VAL A 61 9.56 -8.56 6.76
CA VAL A 61 9.32 -7.22 7.34
C VAL A 61 8.21 -6.49 6.59
N GLY A 62 8.24 -6.48 5.25
CA GLY A 62 7.18 -5.83 4.48
C GLY A 62 5.80 -6.47 4.67
N THR A 63 5.75 -7.80 4.82
CA THR A 63 4.51 -8.52 5.09
C THR A 63 4.01 -8.30 6.51
N ALA A 64 4.90 -8.34 7.50
CA ALA A 64 4.56 -8.06 8.89
C ALA A 64 3.97 -6.65 9.04
N GLY A 65 4.63 -5.63 8.47
CA GLY A 65 4.13 -4.25 8.51
C GLY A 65 2.73 -4.13 7.90
N ARG A 66 2.51 -4.72 6.71
CA ARG A 66 1.20 -4.72 6.05
C ARG A 66 0.12 -5.39 6.91
N THR A 67 0.40 -6.59 7.42
CA THR A 67 -0.58 -7.38 8.18
C THR A 67 -0.91 -6.76 9.52
N THR A 68 0.08 -6.23 10.25
CA THR A 68 -0.15 -5.56 11.53
C THR A 68 -1.01 -4.31 11.35
N LEU A 69 -0.70 -3.49 10.36
CA LEU A 69 -1.49 -2.28 10.07
C LEU A 69 -2.92 -2.63 9.64
N ALA A 70 -3.07 -3.61 8.74
CA ALA A 70 -4.39 -4.11 8.31
C ALA A 70 -5.20 -4.65 9.50
N SER A 71 -4.58 -5.44 10.38
CA SER A 71 -5.22 -5.99 11.58
C SER A 71 -5.62 -4.90 12.58
N SER A 72 -4.83 -3.83 12.71
CA SER A 72 -5.14 -2.70 13.62
C SER A 72 -6.19 -1.73 13.07
N SER A 73 -6.49 -1.81 11.76
CA SER A 73 -7.36 -0.85 11.08
C SER A 73 -8.79 -0.85 11.65
N GLY A 74 -9.35 -2.02 11.99
CA GLY A 74 -10.68 -2.12 12.58
C GLY A 74 -10.79 -1.42 13.95
N ALA A 75 -9.84 -1.68 14.85
CA ALA A 75 -9.79 -1.03 16.16
C ALA A 75 -9.59 0.50 16.05
N LEU A 76 -8.87 0.96 15.02
CA LEU A 76 -8.69 2.39 14.76
C LEU A 76 -9.97 3.06 14.27
N VAL A 77 -10.76 2.38 13.43
CA VAL A 77 -12.09 2.85 13.01
C VAL A 77 -13.07 2.89 14.19
N ASP A 78 -13.02 1.89 15.08
CA ASP A 78 -13.83 1.86 16.30
C ASP A 78 -13.51 3.07 17.21
N TRP A 79 -12.24 3.44 17.33
CA TRP A 79 -11.81 4.64 18.04
C TRP A 79 -12.30 5.94 17.38
N LEU A 80 -12.50 5.91 16.06
CA LEU A 80 -13.06 7.01 15.27
C LEU A 80 -14.60 7.12 15.32
N ASN A 81 -15.27 6.40 16.22
CA ASN A 81 -16.73 6.30 16.29
C ASN A 81 -17.37 5.70 15.02
N GLY A 82 -16.65 4.83 14.30
CA GLY A 82 -17.18 4.15 13.11
C GLY A 82 -17.14 4.98 11.81
N ASP A 83 -16.43 6.11 11.79
CA ASP A 83 -16.27 6.92 10.58
C ASP A 83 -15.20 6.34 9.65
N TRP A 84 -15.65 5.43 8.78
CA TRP A 84 -14.83 4.83 7.72
C TRP A 84 -14.33 5.88 6.72
N GLY A 85 -15.08 6.95 6.46
CA GLY A 85 -14.67 8.02 5.55
C GLY A 85 -13.38 8.69 6.01
N THR A 86 -13.35 9.13 7.27
CA THR A 86 -12.16 9.77 7.86
C THR A 86 -10.97 8.81 7.96
N PHE A 87 -11.21 7.52 8.22
CA PHE A 87 -10.15 6.50 8.17
C PHE A 87 -9.48 6.43 6.79
N PHE A 88 -10.26 6.33 5.72
CA PHE A 88 -9.73 6.28 4.35
C PHE A 88 -9.01 7.58 3.93
N VAL A 89 -9.45 8.74 4.42
CA VAL A 89 -8.72 10.00 4.22
C VAL A 89 -7.38 9.97 4.94
N MET A 90 -7.33 9.55 6.21
CA MET A 90 -6.08 9.45 6.96
C MET A 90 -5.09 8.48 6.31
N THR A 91 -5.54 7.31 5.87
CA THR A 91 -4.65 6.35 5.18
C THR A 91 -4.15 6.91 3.86
N THR A 92 -4.96 7.72 3.15
CA THR A 92 -4.51 8.46 1.95
C THR A 92 -3.39 9.44 2.28
N VAL A 93 -3.53 10.22 3.35
CA VAL A 93 -2.49 11.16 3.82
C VAL A 93 -1.22 10.42 4.24
N MET A 94 -1.35 9.27 4.90
CA MET A 94 -0.20 8.42 5.28
C MET A 94 0.59 7.88 4.08
N VAL A 95 -0.01 7.78 2.89
CA VAL A 95 0.70 7.38 1.67
C VAL A 95 1.58 8.50 1.09
N ILE A 96 1.28 9.76 1.37
CA ILE A 96 2.06 10.91 0.86
C ILE A 96 3.55 10.83 1.26
N PRO A 97 3.91 10.65 2.55
CA PRO A 97 5.32 10.57 2.93
C PRO A 97 6.05 9.38 2.30
N SER A 98 5.39 8.23 2.10
CA SER A 98 6.03 7.08 1.46
C SER A 98 6.32 7.34 -0.01
N LEU A 99 5.42 8.02 -0.74
CA LEU A 99 5.65 8.46 -2.11
C LEU A 99 6.80 9.48 -2.21
N ILE A 100 6.88 10.42 -1.27
CA ILE A 100 7.98 11.39 -1.20
C ILE A 100 9.32 10.67 -1.00
N CYS A 101 9.40 9.71 -0.07
CA CYS A 101 10.60 8.91 0.15
C CYS A 101 11.01 8.14 -1.12
N LEU A 102 10.05 7.48 -1.79
CA LEU A 102 10.32 6.79 -3.06
C LEU A 102 10.83 7.76 -4.13
N TRP A 103 10.25 8.95 -4.20
CA TRP A 103 10.67 9.98 -5.15
C TRP A 103 12.10 10.46 -4.89
N PHE A 104 12.53 10.57 -3.63
CA PHE A 104 13.94 10.89 -3.32
C PHE A 104 14.90 9.75 -3.68
N ILE A 105 14.49 8.50 -3.42
CA ILE A 105 15.34 7.31 -3.65
C ILE A 105 15.45 6.97 -5.15
N ARG A 106 14.51 7.44 -5.99
CA ARG A 106 14.52 7.19 -7.44
C ARG A 106 15.84 7.55 -8.13
N HIS A 107 16.57 8.55 -7.62
CA HIS A 107 17.85 8.98 -8.19
C HIS A 107 19.04 8.10 -7.74
N LYS A 108 18.89 7.34 -6.65
CA LYS A 108 19.90 6.40 -6.13
C LYS A 108 19.73 4.99 -6.71
N LEU A 109 18.51 4.64 -7.11
CA LEU A 109 18.22 3.39 -7.82
C LEU A 109 18.74 3.52 -9.27
N LYS A 110 20.01 3.16 -9.48
CA LYS A 110 20.47 2.79 -10.82
C LYS A 110 19.65 1.56 -11.22
N ILE A 111 18.71 1.72 -12.15
CA ILE A 111 18.07 0.61 -12.85
C ILE A 111 19.19 -0.04 -13.66
N GLY A 112 19.94 -0.93 -13.00
CA GLY A 112 20.99 -1.71 -13.61
C GLY A 112 20.33 -2.66 -14.58
N VAL A 113 20.30 -2.27 -15.85
CA VAL A 113 20.48 -3.25 -16.91
C VAL A 113 21.92 -3.76 -16.72
N GLN A 114 22.08 -4.84 -15.96
CA GLN A 114 23.22 -5.74 -16.01
C GLN A 114 22.70 -7.14 -16.28
#